data_AF-A0A7J8ZIF2-F1
#
_entry.id   AF-A0A7J8ZIF2-F1
#
_cell.length_a   1.000
_cell.length_b   1.000
_cell.length_c   1.000
_cell.angle_alpha   90.00
_cell.angle_beta   90.00
_cell.angle_gamma   90.00
#
_symmetry.space_group_name_H-M   'P 1'
#
loop_
_entity.id
_entity.type
_entity.pdbx_description
1 polymer ?
#
loop_
_entity_poly.entity_id
_entity_poly.type
_entity_poly.pdbx_seq_one_letter_code
_entity_poly.pdbx_strand_id
1 'polypeptide(L)'
;MEDFLELAKENTKKDLETCGVLGAFLVMVPEAFAIVVAPTDNSRGYGIFRVSEPNGMSLLKECQEKGSQFHSHDETVDGGPIYERCTHVYKNSNLRFEIFDLR
;
A
#
# COMPACT_ATOMS: atom_id res chain seq x y z
N MET A 1 -2.90 -7.45 -9.06
CA MET A 1 -1.83 -7.92 -8.16
C MET A 1 -0.46 -7.54 -8.70
N GLU A 2 -0.17 -7.86 -9.96
CA GLU A 2 1.08 -7.54 -10.66
C GLU A 2 1.43 -6.05 -10.56
N ASP A 3 0.53 -5.14 -10.92
CA ASP A 3 0.79 -3.69 -10.91
C ASP A 3 1.30 -3.07 -9.59
N PHE A 4 0.87 -3.55 -8.42
CA PHE A 4 1.33 -3.03 -7.12
C PHE A 4 2.62 -3.72 -6.70
N LEU A 5 2.63 -5.05 -6.77
CA LEU A 5 3.79 -5.85 -6.40
C LEU A 5 4.95 -5.70 -7.40
N GLU A 6 4.71 -5.27 -8.64
CA GLU A 6 5.74 -4.94 -9.64
C GLU A 6 6.35 -3.57 -9.34
N LEU A 7 5.50 -2.56 -9.07
CA LEU A 7 5.94 -1.21 -8.69
C LEU A 7 6.66 -1.18 -7.34
N ALA A 8 6.19 -2.00 -6.39
CA ALA A 8 6.75 -2.11 -5.05
C ALA A 8 7.79 -3.24 -4.94
N LYS A 9 7.93 -4.15 -5.92
CA LYS A 9 8.79 -5.36 -5.82
C LYS A 9 10.20 -5.03 -5.40
N GLU A 10 10.77 -4.05 -6.08
CA GLU A 10 12.14 -3.58 -5.87
C GLU A 10 12.27 -2.97 -4.48
N ASN A 11 11.26 -2.28 -3.98
CA ASN A 11 11.25 -1.63 -2.67
C ASN A 11 11.00 -2.64 -1.53
N THR A 12 10.09 -3.61 -1.71
CA THR A 12 9.89 -4.74 -0.79
C THR A 12 11.14 -5.60 -0.69
N LYS A 13 11.86 -5.86 -1.80
CA LYS A 13 13.15 -6.58 -1.81
C LYS A 13 14.30 -5.80 -1.18
N LYS A 14 14.20 -4.46 -1.12
CA LYS A 14 15.21 -3.56 -0.56
C LYS A 14 14.87 -3.12 0.86
N ASP A 15 13.92 -3.79 1.53
CA ASP A 15 13.53 -3.50 2.91
C ASP A 15 12.95 -2.07 3.09
N LEU A 16 12.09 -1.61 2.17
CA LEU A 16 11.53 -0.24 2.19
C LEU A 16 10.00 -0.13 2.48
N GLU A 17 9.23 -1.22 2.49
CA GLU A 17 7.76 -1.17 2.74
C GLU A 17 7.24 -2.12 3.84
N THR A 18 6.86 -1.56 5.00
CA THR A 18 6.44 -2.34 6.18
C THR A 18 4.92 -2.54 6.20
N CYS A 19 4.46 -3.77 6.43
CA CYS A 19 3.05 -4.10 6.70
C CYS A 19 2.45 -3.28 7.87
N GLY A 20 3.28 -2.88 8.84
CA GLY A 20 2.86 -2.16 10.05
C GLY A 20 2.37 -0.72 9.83
N VAL A 21 2.87 0.00 8.82
CA VAL A 21 2.44 1.39 8.57
C VAL A 21 1.09 1.40 7.85
N LEU A 22 0.89 0.54 6.86
CA LEU A 22 -0.38 0.48 6.13
C LEU A 22 -1.47 -0.22 6.95
N GLY A 23 -1.16 -1.30 7.68
CA GLY A 23 -2.14 -2.00 8.52
C GLY A 23 -2.73 -1.12 9.63
N ALA A 24 -1.93 -0.29 10.30
CA ALA A 24 -2.41 0.54 11.41
C ALA A 24 -3.33 1.70 10.94
N PHE A 25 -3.00 2.36 9.83
CA PHE A 25 -3.80 3.48 9.32
C PHE A 25 -5.04 3.02 8.54
N LEU A 26 -4.91 1.98 7.70
CA LEU A 26 -5.99 1.55 6.80
C LEU A 26 -7.09 0.77 7.53
N VAL A 27 -6.80 0.18 8.70
CA VAL A 27 -7.82 -0.48 9.54
C VAL A 27 -8.72 0.54 10.25
N MET A 28 -8.20 1.71 10.59
CA MET A 28 -8.93 2.72 11.37
C MET A 28 -9.76 3.68 10.50
N VAL A 29 -9.41 3.83 9.22
CA VAL A 29 -10.09 4.74 8.28
C VAL A 29 -10.36 3.98 6.96
N PRO A 30 -11.60 3.54 6.69
CA PRO A 30 -11.95 2.75 5.51
C PRO A 30 -11.62 3.40 4.16
N GLU A 31 -11.56 4.74 4.12
CA GLU A 31 -11.24 5.54 2.94
C GLU A 31 -9.74 5.82 2.79
N ALA A 32 -8.91 5.36 3.72
CA ALA A 32 -7.48 5.62 3.63
C ALA A 32 -6.85 4.90 2.43
N PHE A 33 -5.84 5.53 1.85
CA PHE A 33 -5.12 5.04 0.68
C PHE A 33 -3.63 5.39 0.78
N ALA A 34 -2.80 4.66 0.05
CA ALA A 34 -1.37 4.88 -0.07
C ALA A 34 -1.02 5.36 -1.47
N ILE A 35 -0.09 6.32 -1.56
CA ILE A 35 0.54 6.74 -2.82
C ILE A 35 1.94 6.14 -2.85
N VAL A 36 2.23 5.32 -3.86
CA VAL A 36 3.58 4.77 -4.11
C VAL A 36 4.17 5.51 -5.31
N VAL A 37 5.35 6.09 -5.14
CA VAL A 37 6.07 6.79 -6.21
C VAL A 37 7.29 5.96 -6.58
N ALA A 38 7.44 5.62 -7.86
CA ALA A 38 8.51 4.80 -8.40
C ALA A 38 9.29 5.59 -9.47
N PRO A 39 10.17 6.52 -9.08
CA PRO A 39 10.78 7.46 -10.02
C PRO A 39 11.72 6.80 -11.04
N THR A 40 12.20 5.58 -10.77
CA THR A 40 13.05 4.80 -11.67
C THR A 40 12.28 3.89 -12.62
N ASP A 41 10.96 3.73 -12.41
CA ASP A 41 10.10 2.97 -13.31
C ASP A 41 9.61 3.89 -14.44
N ASN A 42 10.18 3.67 -15.64
CA ASN A 42 9.84 4.46 -16.82
C ASN A 42 8.44 4.16 -17.39
N SER A 43 7.78 3.09 -16.93
CA SER A 43 6.43 2.73 -17.36
C SER A 43 5.36 3.42 -16.51
N ARG A 44 5.62 3.64 -15.22
CA ARG A 44 4.68 4.24 -14.25
C ARG A 44 5.41 5.04 -13.18
N GLY A 45 5.22 6.36 -13.19
CA GLY A 45 5.82 7.22 -12.17
C GLY A 45 5.22 7.11 -10.76
N TYR A 46 3.93 6.74 -10.63
CA TYR A 46 3.27 6.53 -9.34
C TYR A 46 2.01 5.67 -9.45
N GLY A 47 1.57 5.12 -8.31
CA GLY A 47 0.29 4.43 -8.14
C GLY A 47 -0.43 4.86 -6.85
N ILE A 48 -1.75 4.64 -6.82
CA ILE A 48 -2.60 4.92 -5.66
C ILE A 48 -3.35 3.64 -5.31
N PHE A 49 -3.19 3.18 -4.09
CA PHE A 49 -3.61 1.85 -3.66
C PHE A 49 -4.36 1.90 -2.33
N ARG A 50 -5.21 0.91 -2.09
CA ARG A 50 -5.86 0.65 -0.81
C ARG A 50 -5.71 -0.84 -0.48
N VAL A 51 -5.95 -1.20 0.78
CA VAL A 51 -6.10 -2.61 1.15
C VAL A 51 -7.47 -3.11 0.66
N SER A 52 -7.50 -4.32 0.12
CA SER A 52 -8.75 -4.95 -0.31
C SER A 52 -9.64 -5.29 0.89
N GLU A 53 -10.94 -5.05 0.73
CA GLU A 53 -11.95 -5.27 1.76
C GLU A 53 -12.96 -6.32 1.29
N PRO A 54 -13.29 -7.34 2.11
CA PRO A 54 -12.83 -7.57 3.49
C PRO A 54 -11.49 -8.33 3.57
N ASN A 55 -11.03 -8.91 2.47
CA ASN A 55 -10.09 -10.02 2.51
C ASN A 55 -8.65 -9.61 2.88
N GLY A 56 -8.08 -8.59 2.23
CA GLY A 56 -6.76 -8.06 2.56
C GLY A 56 -6.71 -7.47 3.98
N MET A 57 -7.78 -6.79 4.40
CA MET A 57 -7.89 -6.25 5.76
C MET A 57 -7.89 -7.33 6.83
N SER A 58 -8.64 -8.42 6.62
CA SER A 58 -8.73 -9.51 7.60
C SER A 58 -7.37 -10.21 7.75
N LEU A 59 -6.71 -10.49 6.63
CA LEU A 59 -5.39 -11.12 6.60
C LEU A 59 -4.34 -10.27 7.32
N LEU A 60 -4.29 -8.96 7.07
CA LEU A 60 -3.33 -8.06 7.74
C LEU A 60 -3.62 -7.89 9.24
N LYS A 61 -4.90 -7.95 9.66
CA LYS A 61 -5.28 -7.88 11.08
C LYS A 61 -4.87 -9.13 11.86
N GLU A 62 -4.95 -10.29 11.23
CA GLU A 62 -4.65 -11.58 11.87
C GLU A 62 -3.16 -11.90 11.86
N CYS A 63 -2.37 -11.20 11.05
CA CYS A 63 -0.91 -11.35 10.97
C CYS A 63 -0.25 -11.21 12.36
N GLN A 64 0.34 -12.30 12.85
CA GLN A 64 1.06 -12.37 14.13
C GLN A 64 2.57 -12.20 13.99
N GLU A 65 3.08 -11.98 12.77
CA GLU A 65 4.51 -11.75 12.54
C GLU A 65 4.95 -10.48 13.26
N LYS A 66 5.82 -10.64 14.26
CA LYS A 66 6.28 -9.57 15.14
C LYS A 66 7.73 -9.21 14.80
N GLY A 67 7.91 -8.03 14.21
CA GLY A 67 9.12 -7.21 14.35
C GLY A 67 10.40 -7.69 13.67
N SER A 68 10.95 -6.78 12.84
CA SER A 68 12.33 -6.65 12.34
C SER A 68 12.71 -7.24 10.97
N GLN A 69 11.87 -8.04 10.33
CA GLN A 69 12.12 -8.48 8.94
C GLN A 69 10.86 -8.38 8.09
N PHE A 70 11.05 -7.96 6.85
CA PHE A 70 9.99 -7.96 5.85
C PHE A 70 9.56 -9.38 5.58
N HIS A 71 8.26 -9.63 5.62
CA HIS A 71 7.70 -10.93 5.31
C HIS A 71 6.64 -10.82 4.23
N SER A 72 6.57 -11.87 3.41
CA SER A 72 5.53 -12.03 2.42
C SER A 72 4.24 -12.48 3.09
N HIS A 73 3.11 -12.18 2.45
CA HIS A 73 1.82 -12.74 2.80
C HIS A 73 1.34 -13.62 1.65
N ASP A 74 0.62 -14.69 2.00
CA ASP A 74 -0.07 -15.53 1.03
C ASP A 74 -1.25 -14.79 0.39
N GLU A 75 -1.78 -15.34 -0.70
CA GLU A 75 -3.01 -14.83 -1.32
C GLU A 75 -4.16 -14.81 -0.33
N THR A 76 -5.13 -13.91 -0.54
CA THR A 76 -6.32 -13.89 0.30
C THR A 76 -7.16 -15.17 0.12
N VAL A 77 -8.14 -15.41 1.01
CA VAL A 77 -8.98 -16.63 1.00
C VAL A 77 -9.66 -16.88 -0.36
N ASP A 78 -9.94 -15.82 -1.12
CA ASP A 78 -10.55 -15.83 -2.45
C ASP A 78 -9.53 -15.78 -3.61
N GLY A 79 -8.22 -15.84 -3.33
CA GLY A 79 -7.16 -15.68 -4.33
C GLY A 79 -6.97 -14.24 -4.81
N GLY A 80 -7.63 -13.28 -4.17
CA GLY A 80 -7.53 -11.87 -4.46
C GLY A 80 -6.22 -11.23 -3.98
N PRO A 81 -5.90 -10.02 -4.46
CA PRO A 81 -4.75 -9.28 -3.96
C PRO A 81 -5.05 -8.63 -2.60
N ILE A 82 -4.03 -8.54 -1.75
CA ILE A 82 -4.10 -7.79 -0.47
C ILE A 82 -4.27 -6.29 -0.72
N TYR A 83 -3.68 -5.78 -1.81
CA TYR A 83 -3.78 -4.38 -2.22
C TYR A 83 -4.39 -4.26 -3.61
N GLU A 84 -5.24 -3.25 -3.78
CA GLU A 84 -5.92 -2.95 -5.04
C GLU A 84 -5.79 -1.47 -5.40
N ARG A 85 -6.06 -1.14 -6.67
CA ARG A 85 -6.06 0.28 -7.09
C ARG A 85 -7.21 1.00 -6.42
N CYS A 86 -6.90 2.16 -5.85
CA CYS A 86 -7.90 3.02 -5.24
C CYS A 86 -8.68 3.76 -6.33
N THR A 87 -10.00 3.50 -6.43
CA THR A 87 -10.89 4.11 -7.44
C THR A 87 -11.71 5.29 -6.93
N HIS A 88 -11.77 5.50 -5.61
CA HIS A 88 -12.58 6.56 -4.98
C HIS A 88 -11.79 7.86 -4.72
N VAL A 89 -10.59 8.00 -5.31
CA VAL A 89 -9.76 9.22 -5.23
C VAL A 89 -9.96 10.08 -6.46
N TYR A 90 -10.31 11.34 -6.24
CA TYR A 90 -10.34 12.37 -7.27
C TYR A 90 -9.08 13.25 -7.20
N LYS A 91 -8.45 13.49 -8.35
CA LYS A 91 -7.23 14.32 -8.45
C LYS A 91 -7.58 15.71 -8.96
N ASN A 92 -7.14 16.73 -8.24
CA ASN A 92 -7.32 18.12 -8.62
C ASN A 92 -6.02 18.91 -8.39
N SER A 93 -5.42 19.38 -9.48
CA SER A 93 -4.17 20.15 -9.47
C SER A 93 -4.32 21.58 -8.96
N ASN A 94 -5.57 22.06 -8.79
CA ASN A 94 -5.85 23.43 -8.33
C ASN A 94 -6.03 23.51 -6.81
N LEU A 95 -5.87 22.40 -6.09
CA LEU A 95 -5.90 22.40 -4.64
C LEU A 95 -4.59 22.95 -4.09
N ARG A 96 -4.69 23.88 -3.14
CA ARG A 96 -3.55 24.31 -2.35
C ARG A 96 -3.21 23.22 -1.35
N PHE A 97 -1.93 22.87 -1.24
CA PHE A 97 -1.41 22.00 -0.19
C PHE A 97 -0.14 22.62 0.41
N GLU A 98 0.21 22.19 1.61
CA GLU A 98 1.39 22.65 2.34
C GLU A 98 2.21 21.43 2.76
N ILE A 99 3.53 21.54 2.69
CA ILE A 99 4.45 20.49 3.13
C ILE A 99 5.06 20.93 4.45
N PHE A 100 4.88 20.13 5.48
CA PHE A 100 5.51 20.32 6.79
C PHE A 100 6.57 19.24 6.95
N ASP A 101 7.83 19.65 6.94
CA ASP A 101 8.98 18.76 7.14
C ASP A 101 9.45 18.85 8.59
N LEU A 102 9.51 17.72 9.29
CA LEU A 102 9.84 17.62 10.72
C LEU A 102 11.21 16.97 10.99
N ARG A 103 12.02 16.77 9.94
CA ARG A 103 13.33 16.10 10.02
C ARG A 103 14.41 16.96 10.68
#